data_AF-A0A7S3U8N5-F1
#
_entry.id   AF-A0A7S3U8N5-F1
#
_cell.length_a   1.000
_cell.length_b   1.000
_cell.length_c   1.000
_cell.angle_alpha   90.00
_cell.angle_beta   90.00
_cell.angle_gamma   90.00
#
_symmetry.space_group_name_H-M   'P 1'
#
loop_
_entity.id
_entity.type
_entity.pdbx_description
1 polymer ?
#
loop_
_entity_poly.entity_id
_entity_poly.type
_entity_poly.pdbx_seq_one_letter_code
_entity_poly.pdbx_strand_id
1 'polypeptide(L)'
;MLELLDAAAMDVVCIMFPSYHRTRPKIHVRIYDLPIQDSIRELRQIHMGCLVKVAGVVTRRSSVFPQLKICKYNCTKCGYILGPFSVSGAE
;
A
#
# COMPACT_ATOMS: atom_id res chain seq x y z
N MET A 1 9.35 5.63 2.93
CA MET A 1 8.90 6.89 3.61
C MET A 1 7.45 6.80 4.07
N LEU A 2 6.48 6.45 3.20
CA LEU A 2 5.08 6.30 3.61
C LEU A 2 4.88 5.26 4.73
N GLU A 3 5.61 4.16 4.72
CA GLU A 3 5.53 3.15 5.79
C GLU A 3 5.93 3.69 7.18
N LEU A 4 6.88 4.63 7.22
CA LEU A 4 7.29 5.28 8.48
C LEU A 4 6.20 6.24 8.97
N LEU A 5 5.55 6.96 8.05
CA LEU A 5 4.41 7.81 8.36
C LEU A 5 3.22 6.99 8.88
N ASP A 6 2.97 5.83 8.28
CA ASP A 6 1.92 4.90 8.74
C ASP A 6 2.18 4.41 10.17
N ALA A 7 3.44 4.09 10.50
CA ALA A 7 3.84 3.69 11.85
C ALA A 7 3.66 4.82 12.86
N ALA A 8 4.17 6.02 12.55
CA ALA A 8 4.03 7.19 13.42
C ALA A 8 2.56 7.58 13.64
N ALA A 9 1.74 7.52 12.58
CA ALA A 9 0.31 7.77 12.68
C ALA A 9 -0.40 6.74 13.58
N MET A 10 -0.01 5.46 13.50
CA MET A 10 -0.53 4.43 14.40
C MET A 10 -0.17 4.71 15.86
N ASP A 11 1.06 5.11 16.15
CA ASP A 11 1.50 5.41 17.51
C ASP A 11 0.68 6.56 18.12
N VAL A 12 0.47 7.63 17.35
CA VAL A 12 -0.36 8.78 17.76
C VAL A 12 -1.82 8.38 17.98
N VAL A 13 -2.38 7.54 17.10
CA VAL A 13 -3.75 7.04 17.26
C VAL A 13 -3.88 6.14 18.48
N CYS A 14 -2.88 5.31 18.78
CA CYS A 14 -2.86 4.46 19.96
C CYS A 14 -2.80 5.25 21.28
N ILE A 15 -2.16 6.43 21.29
CA ILE A 15 -2.18 7.34 22.45
C ILE A 15 -3.61 7.83 22.72
N MET A 16 -4.34 8.24 21.68
CA MET A 16 -5.73 8.72 21.81
C MET A 16 -6.73 7.57 22.04
N PHE A 17 -6.49 6.42 21.43
CA PHE A 17 -7.38 5.26 21.43
C PHE A 17 -6.57 3.96 21.67
N PRO A 18 -6.33 3.58 22.94
CA PRO A 18 -5.48 2.43 23.27
C PRO A 18 -5.96 1.07 22.73
N SER A 19 -7.26 0.94 22.44
CA SER A 19 -7.85 -0.30 21.90
C SER A 19 -7.92 -0.35 20.38
N TYR A 20 -7.45 0.69 19.67
CA TYR A 20 -7.62 0.80 18.21
C TYR A 20 -6.95 -0.35 17.44
N HIS A 21 -5.85 -0.90 17.98
CA HIS A 21 -5.14 -2.05 17.40
C HIS A 21 -6.02 -3.29 17.17
N ARG A 22 -7.08 -3.45 17.98
CA ARG A 22 -8.02 -4.59 17.84
C ARG A 22 -8.94 -4.46 16.62
N THR A 23 -9.25 -3.24 16.21
CA THR A 23 -10.18 -2.98 15.10
C THR A 23 -9.46 -3.06 13.76
N ARG A 24 -8.32 -2.37 13.64
CA ARG A 24 -7.50 -2.35 12.42
C ARG A 24 -6.01 -2.37 12.77
N PRO A 25 -5.25 -3.35 12.27
CA PRO A 25 -3.83 -3.48 12.61
C PRO A 25 -2.92 -2.51 11.85
N LYS A 26 -3.43 -1.82 10.81
CA LYS A 26 -2.66 -0.86 10.00
C LYS A 26 -3.51 0.36 9.67
N ILE A 27 -2.86 1.52 9.70
CA ILE A 27 -3.38 2.81 9.21
C ILE A 27 -2.54 3.19 8.00
N HIS A 28 -3.18 3.84 7.03
CA HIS A 28 -2.51 4.34 5.83
C HIS A 28 -2.73 5.84 5.71
N VAL A 29 -1.64 6.59 5.70
CA VAL A 29 -1.65 8.05 5.56
C VAL A 29 -1.93 8.42 4.10
N ARG A 30 -2.84 9.36 3.88
CA ARG A 30 -3.16 9.91 2.56
C ARG A 30 -2.63 11.34 2.47
N ILE A 31 -1.75 11.59 1.51
CA ILE A 31 -1.26 12.93 1.21
C ILE A 31 -2.29 13.61 0.30
N TYR A 32 -2.69 14.82 0.69
CA TYR A 32 -3.56 15.67 -0.11
C TYR A 32 -2.80 16.93 -0.53
N ASP A 33 -3.25 17.51 -1.64
CA ASP A 33 -2.77 18.78 -2.19
C ASP A 33 -1.25 18.92 -2.40
N LEU A 34 -0.69 18.03 -3.22
CA LEU A 34 0.66 18.24 -3.74
C LEU A 34 0.68 19.53 -4.60
N PRO A 35 1.66 20.44 -4.41
CA PRO A 35 1.69 21.73 -5.09
C PRO A 35 1.92 21.62 -6.60
N ILE A 36 2.54 20.52 -7.05
CA ILE A 36 2.78 20.23 -8.46
C ILE A 36 1.72 19.24 -8.92
N GLN A 37 1.10 19.53 -10.07
CA GLN A 37 0.15 18.65 -10.75
C GLN A 37 0.62 18.41 -12.18
N ASP A 38 0.89 17.16 -12.50
CA ASP A 38 1.43 16.75 -13.80
C ASP A 38 0.32 16.21 -14.70
N SER A 39 0.40 16.51 -15.99
CA SER A 39 -0.45 15.86 -16.99
C SER A 39 0.04 14.43 -17.27
N ILE A 40 -0.89 13.50 -17.53
CA ILE A 40 -0.56 12.11 -17.91
C ILE A 40 0.45 12.05 -19.08
N ARG A 41 0.36 13.01 -20.01
CA ARG A 41 1.22 13.08 -21.21
C ARG A 41 2.64 13.57 -20.92
N GLU A 42 2.85 14.21 -19.77
CA GLU A 42 4.11 14.84 -19.37
C GLU A 42 4.98 13.93 -18.49
N LEU A 43 4.46 12.76 -18.09
CA LEU A 43 5.25 11.78 -17.37
C LEU A 43 6.43 11.28 -18.22
N ARG A 44 7.60 11.27 -17.59
CA ARG A 44 8.94 10.96 -18.16
C ARG A 44 9.77 10.19 -17.14
N GLN A 45 10.91 9.64 -17.57
CA GLN A 45 11.83 8.85 -16.74
C GLN A 45 12.21 9.52 -15.41
N ILE A 46 12.29 10.85 -15.38
CA ILE A 46 12.60 11.63 -14.17
C ILE A 46 11.59 11.44 -13.03
N HIS A 47 10.36 11.01 -13.33
CA HIS A 47 9.31 10.80 -12.32
C HIS A 47 9.35 9.40 -11.70
N MET A 48 10.24 8.50 -12.14
CA MET A 48 10.34 7.16 -11.57
C MET A 48 10.77 7.22 -10.11
N GLY A 49 10.03 6.50 -9.25
CA GLY A 49 10.26 6.47 -7.80
C GLY A 49 9.83 7.75 -7.06
N CYS A 50 9.24 8.73 -7.76
CA CYS A 50 8.73 9.97 -7.17
C CYS A 50 7.21 9.91 -6.95
N LEU A 51 6.72 10.72 -6.01
CA LEU A 51 5.29 10.92 -5.79
C LEU A 51 4.76 11.94 -6.81
N VAL A 52 3.71 11.59 -7.55
CA VAL A 52 3.08 12.46 -8.57
C VAL A 52 1.60 12.69 -8.27
N LYS A 53 1.08 13.87 -8.64
CA LYS A 53 -0.35 14.21 -8.61
C LYS A 53 -0.83 14.41 -10.04
N VAL A 54 -1.81 13.63 -10.47
CA VAL A 54 -2.28 13.59 -11.85
C VAL A 54 -3.81 13.71 -11.88
N ALA A 55 -4.34 14.38 -12.90
CA ALA A 55 -5.78 14.49 -13.15
C ALA A 55 -6.16 13.84 -14.49
N GLY A 56 -7.34 13.21 -14.54
CA GLY A 56 -7.85 12.55 -15.73
C GLY A 56 -9.21 11.90 -15.54
N VAL A 57 -9.76 11.33 -16.60
CA VAL A 57 -11.05 10.62 -16.59
C VAL A 57 -10.81 9.12 -16.57
N VAL A 58 -11.46 8.41 -15.65
CA VAL A 58 -11.41 6.94 -15.56
C VAL A 58 -12.37 6.34 -16.58
N THR A 59 -11.86 5.61 -17.58
CA THR A 59 -12.68 5.04 -18.67
C THR A 59 -13.00 3.55 -18.48
N ARG A 60 -12.23 2.82 -17.67
CA ARG A 60 -12.43 1.40 -17.37
C ARG A 60 -12.07 1.11 -15.91
N ARG A 61 -12.80 0.17 -15.30
CA ARG A 61 -12.51 -0.37 -13.96
C ARG A 61 -12.79 -1.87 -13.94
N SER A 62 -11.92 -2.66 -13.30
CA SER A 62 -12.18 -4.07 -13.00
C SER A 62 -13.03 -4.21 -11.73
N SER A 63 -13.54 -5.42 -11.49
CA SER A 63 -14.19 -5.77 -10.22
C SER A 63 -13.18 -5.84 -9.07
N VAL A 64 -13.67 -5.70 -7.84
CA VAL A 64 -12.85 -5.80 -6.63
C VAL A 64 -12.59 -7.27 -6.30
N PHE A 65 -11.33 -7.68 -6.33
CA PHE A 65 -10.90 -9.02 -5.96
C PHE A 65 -9.95 -8.95 -4.75
N PRO A 66 -10.02 -9.92 -3.80
CA PRO A 66 -9.07 -10.00 -2.71
C PRO A 66 -7.69 -10.41 -3.25
N GLN A 67 -6.66 -9.63 -2.93
CA GLN A 67 -5.28 -9.97 -3.25
C GLN A 67 -4.57 -10.56 -2.04
N LEU A 68 -3.67 -11.50 -2.29
CA LEU A 68 -2.81 -12.08 -1.26
C LEU A 68 -1.79 -11.03 -0.81
N LYS A 69 -1.63 -10.89 0.51
CA LYS A 69 -0.64 -9.99 1.11
C LYS A 69 0.57 -10.73 1.68
N ILE A 70 0.30 -11.87 2.32
CA ILE A 70 1.31 -12.76 2.90
C ILE A 70 0.98 -14.17 2.46
N CYS A 71 1.94 -14.85 1.85
CA CYS A 71 1.81 -16.23 1.40
C CYS A 71 2.72 -17.15 2.21
N LYS A 72 2.20 -18.34 2.51
CA LYS A 72 2.98 -19.48 3.00
C LYS A 72 2.75 -20.63 2.03
N TYR A 73 3.79 -21.37 1.72
CA TYR A 73 3.73 -22.50 0.79
C TYR A 73 4.03 -23.79 1.54
N ASN A 74 3.27 -24.85 1.26
CA ASN A 74 3.57 -26.16 1.82
C ASN A 74 4.37 -26.97 0.79
N CYS A 75 5.57 -27.39 1.15
CA CYS A 75 6.37 -28.27 0.30
C CYS A 75 5.70 -29.64 0.22
N THR A 76 5.34 -30.09 -0.98
CA THR A 76 4.65 -31.38 -1.20
C THR A 76 5.53 -32.60 -0.92
N LYS A 77 6.87 -32.45 -0.99
CA LYS A 77 7.82 -33.55 -0.78
C LYS A 77 8.08 -33.85 0.69
N CYS A 78 8.21 -32.81 1.53
CA CYS A 78 8.60 -32.97 2.94
C CYS A 78 7.57 -32.42 3.93
N GLY A 79 6.46 -31.82 3.47
CA GLY A 79 5.43 -31.24 4.33
C GLY A 79 5.85 -29.94 5.03
N TYR A 80 7.08 -29.44 4.81
CA TYR A 80 7.58 -28.24 5.46
C TYR A 80 6.88 -26.98 4.95
N ILE A 81 6.53 -26.07 5.88
CA ILE A 81 5.89 -24.79 5.58
C ILE A 81 6.96 -23.75 5.28
N LEU A 82 7.02 -23.29 4.03
CA LEU A 82 7.86 -22.22 3.54
C LEU A 82 7.16 -20.87 3.74
N GLY A 83 7.92 -19.85 4.13
CA GLY A 83 7.42 -18.49 4.33
C GLY A 83 7.37 -18.08 5.80
N PRO A 84 6.87 -16.89 6.12
CA PRO A 84 5.99 -16.03 5.31
C PRO A 84 6.71 -15.18 4.25
N PHE A 85 6.15 -15.11 3.05
CA PHE A 85 6.59 -14.20 1.98
C PHE A 85 5.59 -13.05 1.81
N SER A 86 6.06 -11.82 1.71
CA SER A 86 5.23 -10.67 1.33
C SER A 86 5.01 -10.65 -0.17
N VAL A 87 3.76 -10.59 -0.60
CA VAL A 87 3.41 -10.41 -2.00
C VAL A 87 3.36 -8.91 -2.27
N SER A 88 4.37 -8.40 -2.98
CA SER A 88 4.25 -7.14 -3.70
C SER A 88 3.22 -7.39 -4.80
N GLY A 89 2.11 -6.65 -4.80
CA GLY A 89 0.99 -6.89 -5.72
C GLY A 89 1.48 -7.14 -7.15
N ALA A 90 0.85 -8.10 -7.83
CA ALA A 90 1.13 -8.36 -9.22
C ALA A 90 0.75 -7.11 -10.02
N GLU A 91 1.75 -6.50 -10.68
CA GLU A 91 1.50 -5.79 -11.93
C GLU A 91 1.10 -6.81 -13.01
#